data_AF-A0A4V1SLM3-F1
#
_entry.id   AF-A0A4V1SLM3-F1
#
_cell.length_a   1.000
_cell.length_b   1.000
_cell.length_c   1.000
_cell.angle_alpha   90.00
_cell.angle_beta   90.00
_cell.angle_gamma   90.00
#
_symmetry.space_group_name_H-M   'P 1'
#
loop_
_entity.id
_entity.type
_entity.pdbx_description
1 polymer ?
#
loop_
_entity_poly.entity_id
_entity_poly.type
_entity_poly.pdbx_seq_one_letter_code
_entity_poly.pdbx_strand_id
1 'polypeptide(L)'
;MNSFSISDSQEVLTAAQTNIPKQEQAKTLSVIFPKQNQKVRGPIRIYGKAKPKATVKLYITSTYYKTKHQGQKIIQGEGPLKRMNRLYNIVADKNGVWAYKEDLRNAGWEENFTIKAVSEGSTVTVKVYDNTRPIMID
;
A
#
# COMPACT_ATOMS: atom_id res chain seq x y z
N MET A 1 70.47 -43.18 -2.79
CA MET A 1 69.43 -42.91 -3.81
C MET A 1 68.10 -42.76 -3.09
N ASN A 2 67.45 -41.63 -3.36
CA ASN A 2 66.01 -41.34 -3.27
C ASN A 2 65.28 -41.40 -1.91
N SER A 3 65.20 -40.19 -1.32
CA SER A 3 64.03 -39.53 -0.72
C SER A 3 62.65 -40.03 -1.16
N PHE A 4 61.69 -40.14 -0.23
CA PHE A 4 60.29 -39.73 -0.44
C PHE A 4 59.62 -39.25 0.86
N SER A 5 58.79 -38.23 0.70
CA SER A 5 58.26 -37.26 1.65
C SER A 5 56.99 -37.73 2.37
N ILE A 6 56.86 -37.31 3.63
CA ILE A 6 55.58 -37.33 4.38
C ILE A 6 54.74 -36.14 3.89
N SER A 7 53.57 -36.42 3.31
CA SER A 7 52.52 -35.43 3.06
C SER A 7 51.17 -36.13 3.20
N ASP A 8 50.70 -36.25 4.43
CA ASP A 8 49.29 -36.55 4.72
C ASP A 8 48.59 -35.23 4.98
N SER A 9 47.90 -34.75 3.96
CA SER A 9 46.91 -33.69 4.05
C SER A 9 45.79 -34.09 3.11
N GLN A 10 44.63 -34.46 3.67
CA GLN A 10 43.37 -33.77 3.41
C GLN A 10 42.20 -34.51 4.08
N GLU A 11 41.53 -33.75 4.94
CA GLU A 11 40.22 -34.03 5.52
C GLU A 11 39.19 -34.28 4.41
N VAL A 12 38.46 -35.38 4.50
CA VAL A 12 37.23 -35.58 3.71
C VAL A 12 36.06 -35.29 4.64
N LEU A 13 35.65 -34.03 4.71
CA LEU A 13 34.37 -33.65 5.32
C LEU A 13 33.28 -33.68 4.25
N THR A 14 32.44 -34.70 4.37
CA THR A 14 31.23 -34.97 3.61
C THR A 14 30.32 -33.74 3.57
N ALA A 15 30.06 -33.20 2.37
CA ALA A 15 29.12 -32.12 2.18
C ALA A 15 27.69 -32.60 2.47
N ALA A 16 27.14 -32.22 3.62
CA ALA A 16 25.72 -32.34 3.91
C ALA A 16 24.94 -31.41 2.97
N GLN A 17 24.24 -32.00 2.00
CA GLN A 17 23.26 -31.30 1.16
C GLN A 17 22.15 -30.76 2.06
N THR A 18 22.25 -29.48 2.41
CA THR A 18 21.16 -28.79 3.11
C THR A 18 20.11 -28.44 2.07
N ASN A 19 19.16 -29.36 1.88
CA ASN A 19 17.97 -29.11 1.08
C ASN A 19 17.06 -28.20 1.92
N ILE A 20 17.33 -26.89 1.89
CA ILE A 20 16.48 -25.90 2.57
C ILE A 20 15.19 -25.83 1.76
N PRO A 21 14.03 -26.31 2.26
CA PRO A 21 12.78 -26.10 1.57
C PRO A 21 12.58 -24.59 1.42
N LYS A 22 12.43 -24.13 0.18
CA LYS A 22 12.09 -22.76 -0.17
C LYS A 22 10.72 -22.46 0.44
N GLN A 23 10.72 -21.99 1.68
CA GLN A 23 9.52 -21.62 2.42
C GLN A 23 8.85 -20.51 1.61
N GLU A 24 7.77 -20.85 0.92
CA GLU A 24 6.95 -19.91 0.18
C GLU A 24 6.40 -18.91 1.20
N GLN A 25 7.09 -17.78 1.36
CA GLN A 25 6.63 -16.68 2.19
C GLN A 25 5.23 -16.33 1.71
N ALA A 26 4.22 -16.70 2.50
CA ALA A 26 2.84 -16.33 2.25
C ALA A 26 2.83 -14.83 1.98
N LYS A 27 2.44 -14.44 0.76
CA LYS A 27 2.44 -13.03 0.33
C LYS A 27 1.49 -12.26 1.24
N THR A 28 2.05 -11.62 2.26
CA THR A 28 1.34 -10.77 3.21
C THR A 28 0.57 -9.69 2.46
N LEU A 29 -0.65 -9.40 2.93
CA LEU A 29 -1.44 -8.29 2.42
C LEU A 29 -0.58 -7.02 2.39
N SER A 30 -0.60 -6.29 1.27
CA SER A 30 0.09 -5.00 1.14
C SER A 30 -0.68 -4.10 0.19
N VAL A 31 -0.51 -2.79 0.38
CA VAL A 31 -0.87 -1.74 -0.58
C VAL A 31 0.45 -1.22 -1.15
N ILE A 32 0.70 -1.44 -2.45
CA ILE A 32 1.93 -0.99 -3.12
C ILE A 32 1.78 0.46 -3.58
N PHE A 33 0.59 0.81 -4.06
CA PHE A 33 0.24 2.16 -4.46
C PHE A 33 -1.21 2.49 -4.08
N PRO A 34 -1.50 3.72 -3.66
CA PRO A 34 -0.53 4.80 -3.40
C PRO A 34 0.32 4.51 -2.15
N LYS A 35 1.41 5.25 -1.98
CA LYS A 35 2.29 5.16 -0.80
C LYS A 35 1.77 6.03 0.35
N GLN A 36 2.24 5.73 1.57
CA GLN A 36 1.95 6.54 2.74
C GLN A 36 2.36 8.01 2.53
N ASN A 37 1.46 8.93 2.87
CA ASN A 37 1.60 10.37 2.71
C ASN A 37 1.95 10.78 1.27
N GLN A 38 1.38 10.10 0.28
CA GLN A 38 1.53 10.49 -1.11
C GLN A 38 0.45 11.49 -1.52
N LYS A 39 0.82 12.50 -2.31
CA LYS A 39 -0.15 13.36 -3.00
C LYS A 39 -0.88 12.57 -4.07
N VAL A 40 -2.21 12.57 -4.05
CA VAL A 40 -3.08 11.94 -5.04
C VAL A 40 -4.07 12.96 -5.59
N ARG A 41 -4.47 12.82 -6.85
CA ARG A 41 -5.54 13.63 -7.44
C ARG A 41 -6.16 12.91 -8.64
N GLY A 42 -7.48 12.98 -8.71
CA GLY A 42 -8.24 12.50 -9.85
C GLY A 42 -8.26 10.97 -9.92
N PRO A 43 -8.37 10.40 -11.13
CA PRO A 43 -8.35 8.96 -11.34
C PRO A 43 -7.02 8.35 -10.91
N ILE A 44 -7.05 7.48 -9.89
CA ILE A 44 -5.91 6.72 -9.43
C ILE A 44 -6.19 5.21 -9.49
N ARG A 45 -5.12 4.43 -9.61
CA ARG A 45 -5.16 2.97 -9.48
C ARG A 45 -4.58 2.56 -8.14
N ILE A 46 -5.40 2.06 -7.24
CA ILE A 46 -4.98 1.49 -5.96
C ILE A 46 -4.67 0.02 -6.19
N TYR A 47 -3.48 -0.46 -5.82
CA TYR A 47 -3.11 -1.87 -6.03
C TYR A 47 -2.10 -2.36 -5.00
N GLY A 48 -2.01 -3.69 -4.89
CA GLY A 48 -1.16 -4.33 -3.91
C GLY A 48 -1.04 -5.83 -4.09
N LYS A 49 -0.56 -6.50 -3.04
CA LYS A 49 -0.48 -7.97 -2.98
C LYS A 49 -1.37 -8.51 -1.88
N ALA A 50 -1.86 -9.73 -2.08
CA ALA A 50 -2.55 -10.54 -1.10
C ALA A 50 -2.29 -12.02 -1.43
N LYS A 51 -2.86 -12.94 -0.65
CA LYS A 51 -2.88 -14.35 -1.03
C LYS A 51 -3.61 -14.53 -2.38
N PRO A 52 -3.14 -15.44 -3.26
CA PRO A 52 -3.82 -15.73 -4.52
C PRO A 52 -5.30 -16.06 -4.30
N LYS A 53 -6.18 -15.50 -5.13
CA LYS A 53 -7.65 -15.69 -5.06
C LYS A 53 -8.32 -15.18 -3.76
N ALA A 54 -7.59 -14.54 -2.85
CA ALA A 54 -8.17 -13.99 -1.63
C ALA A 54 -9.08 -12.78 -1.94
N THR A 55 -10.12 -12.60 -1.11
CA THR A 55 -10.97 -11.42 -1.18
C THR A 55 -10.40 -10.31 -0.31
N VAL A 56 -10.05 -9.19 -0.94
CA VAL A 56 -9.59 -7.95 -0.31
C VAL A 56 -10.78 -7.00 -0.17
N LYS A 57 -11.11 -6.64 1.07
CA LYS A 57 -12.05 -5.56 1.40
C LYS A 57 -11.30 -4.24 1.44
N LEU A 58 -11.57 -3.36 0.47
CA LEU A 58 -10.98 -2.03 0.36
C LEU A 58 -11.95 -0.97 0.88
N TYR A 59 -11.53 -0.26 1.92
CA TYR A 59 -12.24 0.89 2.49
C TYR A 59 -11.54 2.17 2.08
N ILE A 60 -12.29 3.13 1.56
CA ILE A 60 -11.78 4.46 1.24
C ILE A 60 -12.61 5.48 2.03
N THR A 61 -11.96 6.13 2.99
CA THR A 61 -12.55 7.19 3.81
C THR A 61 -11.92 8.52 3.47
N SER A 62 -12.71 9.58 3.28
CA SER A 62 -12.16 10.93 3.09
C SER A 62 -12.58 11.91 4.17
N THR A 63 -11.64 12.80 4.53
CA THR A 63 -11.81 13.87 5.51
C THR A 63 -11.34 15.20 4.93
N TYR A 64 -12.15 16.23 5.04
CA TYR A 64 -11.88 17.55 4.44
C TYR A 64 -12.21 18.68 5.41
N TYR A 65 -11.69 19.88 5.14
CA TYR A 65 -12.17 21.11 5.78
C TYR A 65 -13.04 21.89 4.79
N LYS A 66 -14.12 22.53 5.26
CA LYS A 66 -14.89 23.47 4.45
C LYS A 66 -14.03 24.69 4.10
N THR A 67 -14.38 25.39 3.02
CA THR A 67 -13.84 26.72 2.74
C THR A 67 -14.57 27.78 3.60
N LYS A 68 -13.88 28.86 3.94
CA LYS A 68 -14.47 30.04 4.59
C LYS A 68 -13.91 31.31 3.93
N HIS A 69 -14.69 32.38 3.93
CA HIS A 69 -14.27 33.67 3.38
C HIS A 69 -13.84 34.64 4.49
N GLN A 70 -12.75 35.37 4.24
CA GLN A 70 -12.30 36.50 5.05
C GLN A 70 -12.04 37.69 4.10
N GLY A 71 -13.06 38.51 3.89
CA GLY A 71 -13.06 39.51 2.82
C GLY A 71 -12.95 38.82 1.45
N GLN A 72 -11.98 39.23 0.63
CA GLN A 72 -11.68 38.61 -0.67
C GLN A 72 -10.82 37.33 -0.58
N LYS A 73 -10.35 36.94 0.62
CA LYS A 73 -9.49 35.77 0.80
C LYS A 73 -10.32 34.53 1.11
N ILE A 74 -9.97 33.40 0.48
CA ILE A 74 -10.47 32.08 0.85
C ILE A 74 -9.51 31.48 1.88
N ILE A 75 -10.04 31.10 3.04
CA ILE A 75 -9.32 30.50 4.16
C ILE A 75 -9.92 29.13 4.51
N GLN A 76 -9.19 28.36 5.32
CA GLN A 76 -9.69 27.13 5.90
C GLN A 76 -10.86 27.42 6.86
N GLY A 77 -11.97 26.72 6.66
CA GLY A 77 -13.16 26.79 7.51
C GLY A 77 -13.25 25.62 8.49
N GLU A 78 -14.49 25.21 8.77
CA GLU A 78 -14.82 24.13 9.70
C GLU A 78 -14.30 22.76 9.24
N GLY A 79 -13.73 21.97 10.15
CA GLY A 79 -13.32 20.58 9.90
C GLY A 79 -12.27 20.07 10.89
N PRO A 80 -11.76 18.82 10.70
CA PRO A 80 -12.02 17.96 9.55
C PRO A 80 -13.39 17.25 9.64
N LEU A 81 -14.13 17.23 8.54
CA LEU A 81 -15.42 16.56 8.37
C LEU A 81 -15.25 15.30 7.52
N LYS A 82 -15.99 14.23 7.85
CA LYS A 82 -16.01 12.99 7.04
C LYS A 82 -16.99 13.17 5.87
N ARG A 83 -16.54 12.91 4.65
CA ARG A 83 -17.39 13.05 3.44
C ARG A 83 -17.85 11.72 2.88
N MET A 84 -16.96 10.75 2.87
CA MET A 84 -17.12 9.57 2.03
C MET A 84 -16.58 8.34 2.74
N ASN A 85 -17.37 7.27 2.73
CA ASN A 85 -16.97 5.95 3.18
C ASN A 85 -17.40 4.96 2.10
N ARG A 86 -16.45 4.50 1.30
CA ARG A 86 -16.67 3.52 0.24
C ARG A 86 -16.09 2.17 0.65
N LEU A 87 -16.78 1.09 0.30
CA LEU A 87 -16.34 -0.28 0.53
C LEU A 87 -16.42 -1.06 -0.78
N TYR A 88 -15.31 -1.70 -1.13
CA TYR A 88 -15.19 -2.54 -2.32
C TYR A 88 -14.67 -3.92 -1.95
N ASN A 89 -15.20 -4.96 -2.58
CA ASN A 89 -14.69 -6.32 -2.49
C ASN A 89 -13.94 -6.64 -3.79
N ILE A 90 -12.65 -6.93 -3.68
CA ILE A 90 -11.76 -7.17 -4.83
C ILE A 90 -11.12 -8.54 -4.66
N VAL A 91 -11.19 -9.39 -5.69
CA VAL A 91 -10.54 -10.70 -5.65
C VAL A 91 -9.13 -10.57 -6.24
N ALA A 92 -8.13 -11.03 -5.49
CA ALA A 92 -6.76 -11.09 -5.99
C ALA A 92 -6.62 -12.15 -7.09
N ASP A 93 -5.77 -11.89 -8.08
CA ASP A 93 -5.54 -12.82 -9.17
C ASP A 93 -4.75 -14.07 -8.73
N LYS A 94 -4.47 -14.97 -9.69
CA LYS A 94 -3.66 -16.18 -9.47
C LYS A 94 -2.25 -15.91 -8.96
N ASN A 95 -1.71 -14.71 -9.17
CA ASN A 95 -0.39 -14.29 -8.72
C ASN A 95 -0.41 -13.54 -7.37
N GLY A 96 -1.62 -13.34 -6.80
CA GLY A 96 -1.85 -12.58 -5.59
C GLY A 96 -1.86 -11.06 -5.80
N VAL A 97 -2.13 -10.57 -7.02
CA VAL A 97 -2.25 -9.13 -7.33
C VAL A 97 -3.71 -8.72 -7.28
N TRP A 98 -3.99 -7.62 -6.59
CA TRP A 98 -5.31 -6.98 -6.60
C TRP A 98 -5.17 -5.52 -7.02
N ALA A 99 -6.19 -4.97 -7.68
CA ALA A 99 -6.22 -3.58 -8.10
C ALA A 99 -7.65 -3.04 -8.17
N TYR A 100 -7.80 -1.74 -7.93
CA TYR A 100 -9.05 -1.01 -8.04
C TYR A 100 -8.78 0.39 -8.61
N LYS A 101 -9.69 0.90 -9.43
CA LYS A 101 -9.61 2.26 -9.96
C LYS A 101 -10.61 3.13 -9.21
N GLU A 102 -10.15 4.28 -8.75
CA GLU A 102 -10.97 5.22 -8.00
C GLU A 102 -10.66 6.65 -8.40
N ASP A 103 -11.67 7.51 -8.43
CA ASP A 103 -11.48 8.94 -8.67
C ASP A 103 -11.50 9.69 -7.32
N LEU A 104 -10.31 10.15 -6.90
CA LEU A 104 -10.10 10.91 -5.67
C LEU A 104 -10.01 12.40 -6.00
N ARG A 105 -11.16 13.09 -5.99
CA ARG A 105 -11.24 14.55 -6.17
C ARG A 105 -11.57 15.24 -4.87
N ASN A 106 -10.86 16.33 -4.60
CA ASN A 106 -11.13 17.17 -3.45
C ASN A 106 -12.48 17.92 -3.57
N ALA A 107 -13.03 18.37 -2.44
CA ALA A 107 -14.24 19.17 -2.34
C ALA A 107 -14.01 20.71 -2.34
N GLY A 108 -12.84 21.20 -2.78
CA GLY A 108 -12.52 22.63 -2.76
C GLY A 108 -11.48 23.09 -1.73
N TRP A 109 -11.04 22.21 -0.81
CA TRP A 109 -9.91 22.43 0.11
C TRP A 109 -9.04 21.16 0.25
N GLU A 110 -8.10 21.15 1.20
CA GLU A 110 -7.29 19.98 1.58
C GLU A 110 -8.18 18.80 2.00
N GLU A 111 -8.06 17.69 1.26
CA GLU A 111 -8.75 16.43 1.56
C GLU A 111 -7.72 15.34 1.84
N ASN A 112 -7.83 14.71 3.00
CA ASN A 112 -7.06 13.53 3.38
C ASN A 112 -7.90 12.28 3.12
N PHE A 113 -7.31 11.29 2.48
CA PHE A 113 -7.94 10.00 2.21
C PHE A 113 -7.22 8.90 3.00
N THR A 114 -8.00 8.05 3.65
CA THR A 114 -7.55 6.83 4.30
C THR A 114 -7.98 5.64 3.46
N ILE A 115 -7.01 4.91 2.91
CA ILE A 115 -7.19 3.70 2.13
C ILE A 115 -6.84 2.52 3.04
N LYS A 116 -7.81 1.72 3.43
CA LYS A 116 -7.64 0.55 4.29
C LYS A 116 -8.00 -0.71 3.53
N ALA A 117 -7.04 -1.64 3.38
CA ALA A 117 -7.26 -2.95 2.82
C ALA A 117 -7.31 -4.00 3.94
N VAL A 118 -8.25 -4.94 3.85
CA VAL A 118 -8.42 -6.05 4.81
C VAL A 118 -8.57 -7.36 4.04
N SER A 119 -7.81 -8.38 4.41
CA SER A 119 -7.90 -9.73 3.82
C SER A 119 -7.42 -10.75 4.84
N GLU A 120 -8.22 -11.80 5.08
CA GLU A 120 -7.86 -12.96 5.91
C GLU A 120 -7.13 -12.59 7.22
N GLY A 121 -7.74 -11.72 8.04
CA GLY A 121 -7.18 -11.29 9.33
C GLY A 121 -6.03 -10.27 9.24
N SER A 122 -5.49 -10.00 8.05
CA SER A 122 -4.51 -8.95 7.83
C SER A 122 -5.18 -7.62 7.50
N THR A 123 -4.62 -6.52 8.01
CA THR A 123 -5.08 -5.15 7.73
C THR A 123 -3.89 -4.27 7.36
N VAL A 124 -4.02 -3.51 6.28
CA VAL A 124 -3.04 -2.49 5.88
C VAL A 124 -3.77 -1.17 5.65
N THR A 125 -3.20 -0.08 6.16
CA THR A 125 -3.77 1.27 5.99
C THR A 125 -2.72 2.18 5.41
N VAL A 126 -3.11 2.95 4.39
CA VAL A 126 -2.32 4.00 3.76
C VAL A 126 -3.10 5.29 3.83
N LYS A 127 -2.46 6.37 4.27
CA LYS A 127 -3.02 7.73 4.19
C LYS A 127 -2.42 8.46 3.00
N VAL A 128 -3.24 9.18 2.26
CA VAL A 128 -2.85 10.03 1.13
C VAL A 128 -3.59 11.36 1.22
N TYR A 129 -3.12 12.37 0.50
CA TYR A 129 -3.71 13.70 0.56
C TYR A 129 -3.86 14.32 -0.82
N ASP A 130 -4.82 15.21 -0.98
CA ASP A 130 -4.86 16.18 -2.06
C ASP A 130 -4.85 17.59 -1.48
N ASN A 131 -3.67 18.22 -1.42
CA ASN A 131 -3.54 19.62 -1.06
C ASN A 131 -3.63 20.44 -2.35
N THR A 132 -4.84 20.74 -2.76
CA THR A 132 -5.16 21.86 -3.67
C THR A 132 -5.12 23.17 -2.88
N ARG A 133 -4.63 24.24 -3.53
CA ARG A 133 -5.00 25.60 -3.12
C ARG A 133 -6.53 25.72 -3.17
N PRO A 134 -7.16 26.56 -2.33
CA PRO A 134 -8.59 26.84 -2.44
C PRO A 134 -8.97 27.11 -3.89
N ILE A 135 -9.91 26.33 -4.40
CA ILE A 135 -10.57 26.62 -5.66
C ILE A 135 -11.93 27.24 -5.34
N MET A 136 -12.28 28.34 -6.00
CA MET A 136 -13.67 28.79 -5.99
C MET A 136 -14.50 27.69 -6.62
N ILE A 137 -15.55 27.27 -5.92
CA ILE A 137 -16.66 26.56 -6.55
C ILE A 137 -17.66 27.68 -6.81
N ASP A 138 -17.86 28.05 -8.08
CA ASP A 138 -18.95 28.92 -8.52
C ASP A 138 -20.32 28.30 -8.16
#